data_AF-A0A067PNL6-F1
#
_entry.id   AF-A0A067PNL6-F1
#
_cell.length_a   1.000
_cell.length_b   1.000
_cell.length_c   1.000
_cell.angle_alpha   90.00
_cell.angle_beta   90.00
_cell.angle_gamma   90.00
#
_symmetry.space_group_name_H-M   'P 1'
#
loop_
_entity.id
_entity.type
_entity.pdbx_description
1 polymer ?
#
loop_
_entity_poly.entity_id
_entity_poly.type
_entity_poly.pdbx_seq_one_letter_code
_entity_poly.pdbx_strand_id
1 'polypeptide(L)'
;MVKGLSETEGHDLQPYRTAAKTHYLEFSQYLGGHLVPEVSGSRVTAREKLLKLTALQFHELSTDVCDELVRRKNGIVGNEVPFLPPRDDFHPKRNQARQKLSTLPAPRFQLLAGDVHSELSRRYPQL
;
A
#
# COMPACT_ATOMS: atom_id res chain seq x y z
N MET A 1 -12.12 -21.40 11.55
CA MET A 1 -13.13 -21.07 10.52
C MET A 1 -12.68 -19.82 9.80
N VAL A 2 -12.05 -19.98 8.64
CA VAL A 2 -11.73 -18.85 7.74
C VAL A 2 -13.04 -18.42 7.08
N LYS A 3 -13.53 -17.23 7.43
CA LYS A 3 -14.73 -16.64 6.84
C LYS A 3 -14.40 -16.38 5.37
N GLY A 4 -14.97 -17.20 4.48
CA GLY A 4 -14.85 -16.99 3.04
C GLY A 4 -15.37 -15.60 2.67
N LEU A 5 -14.60 -14.88 1.86
CA LEU A 5 -15.02 -13.61 1.26
C LEU A 5 -16.35 -13.85 0.53
N SER A 6 -17.32 -12.99 0.79
CA SER A 6 -18.65 -13.11 0.17
C SER A 6 -18.53 -12.95 -1.35
N GLU A 7 -19.31 -13.71 -2.14
CA GLU A 7 -19.26 -13.68 -3.62
C GLU A 7 -19.44 -12.27 -4.19
N THR A 8 -20.15 -11.40 -3.46
CA THR A 8 -20.35 -9.98 -3.76
C THR A 8 -19.07 -9.13 -3.61
N GLU A 9 -18.22 -9.42 -2.63
CA GLU A 9 -16.94 -8.73 -2.44
C GLU A 9 -15.91 -9.13 -3.51
N GLY A 10 -15.97 -10.37 -4.01
CA GLY A 10 -15.07 -10.85 -5.06
C GLY A 10 -15.25 -10.14 -6.41
N HIS A 11 -16.47 -9.69 -6.73
CA HIS A 11 -16.77 -8.98 -7.97
C HIS A 11 -16.27 -7.52 -7.95
N ASP A 12 -16.38 -6.84 -6.81
CA ASP A 12 -15.94 -5.45 -6.63
C ASP A 12 -14.41 -5.26 -6.73
N LEU A 13 -13.66 -6.35 -6.57
CA LEU A 13 -12.20 -6.35 -6.65
C LEU A 13 -11.64 -6.60 -8.06
N GLN A 14 -12.46 -7.07 -9.00
CA GLN A 14 -12.00 -7.43 -10.36
C GLN A 14 -11.30 -6.30 -11.12
N PRO A 15 -11.78 -5.04 -11.09
CA PRO A 15 -11.13 -3.94 -11.82
C PRO A 15 -9.69 -3.68 -11.39
N TYR A 16 -9.35 -4.00 -10.14
CA TYR A 16 -8.06 -3.67 -9.54
C TYR A 16 -7.07 -4.84 -9.53
N ARG A 17 -7.47 -6.02 -10.00
CA ARG A 17 -6.70 -7.26 -9.92
C ARG A 17 -5.30 -7.16 -10.55
N THR A 18 -5.19 -6.55 -11.73
CA THR A 18 -3.90 -6.40 -12.43
C THR A 18 -2.92 -5.52 -11.66
N ALA A 19 -3.41 -4.39 -11.15
CA ALA A 19 -2.61 -3.50 -10.30
C ALA A 19 -2.23 -4.20 -8.99
N ALA A 20 -3.20 -4.87 -8.34
CA ALA A 20 -2.97 -5.63 -7.11
C ALA A 20 -1.87 -6.68 -7.25
N LYS A 21 -1.84 -7.42 -8.38
CA LYS A 21 -0.76 -8.37 -8.69
C LYS A 21 0.61 -7.69 -8.80
N THR A 22 0.66 -6.59 -9.52
CA THR A 22 1.91 -5.82 -9.71
C THR A 22 2.43 -5.31 -8.38
N HIS A 23 1.55 -4.70 -7.57
CA HIS A 23 1.90 -4.19 -6.24
C HIS A 23 2.37 -5.32 -5.31
N TYR A 24 1.69 -6.47 -5.35
CA TYR A 24 2.07 -7.64 -4.54
C TYR A 24 3.51 -8.08 -4.84
N LEU A 25 3.88 -8.18 -6.11
CA LEU A 25 5.22 -8.58 -6.52
C LEU A 25 6.29 -7.56 -6.11
N GLU A 26 6.04 -6.26 -6.33
CA GLU A 26 6.95 -5.19 -5.91
C GLU A 26 7.17 -5.18 -4.39
N PHE A 27 6.10 -5.32 -3.60
CA PHE A 27 6.21 -5.39 -2.15
C PHE A 27 6.89 -6.68 -1.68
N SER A 28 6.59 -7.85 -2.28
CA SER A 28 7.30 -9.10 -1.99
C SER A 28 8.81 -8.96 -2.19
N GLN A 29 9.24 -8.38 -3.31
CA GLN A 29 10.66 -8.16 -3.59
C GLN A 29 11.29 -7.19 -2.59
N TYR A 30 10.62 -6.09 -2.27
CA TYR A 30 11.12 -5.09 -1.33
C TYR A 30 11.26 -5.63 0.10
N LEU A 31 10.24 -6.36 0.58
CA LEU A 31 10.18 -6.91 1.93
C LEU A 31 11.09 -8.12 2.13
N GLY A 32 11.35 -8.92 1.08
CA GLY A 32 12.27 -10.05 1.12
C GLY A 32 13.71 -9.67 1.52
N GLY A 33 14.10 -8.41 1.33
CA GLY A 33 15.40 -7.88 1.76
C GLY A 33 15.42 -7.20 3.13
N HIS A 34 14.25 -7.02 3.77
CA HIS A 34 14.14 -6.20 4.97
C HIS A 34 13.21 -6.86 6.00
N LEU A 35 13.77 -7.38 7.09
CA LEU A 35 13.02 -7.83 8.27
C LEU A 35 13.17 -6.77 9.37
N VAL A 36 12.08 -6.09 9.73
CA VAL A 36 12.06 -5.12 10.84
C VAL A 36 11.45 -5.78 12.09
N PRO A 37 12.13 -5.75 13.24
CA PRO A 37 11.56 -6.16 14.52
C PRO A 37 10.36 -5.29 14.93
N GLU A 38 9.31 -5.92 15.46
CA GLU A 38 8.01 -5.31 15.76
C GLU A 38 7.97 -4.44 17.03
N VAL A 39 7.11 -3.40 17.02
CA VAL A 39 6.59 -2.73 18.24
C VAL A 39 5.07 -2.90 18.27
N SER A 40 4.58 -3.68 19.23
CA SER A 40 3.38 -4.51 19.13
C SER A 40 2.01 -3.78 19.14
N GLY A 41 1.93 -2.51 19.55
CA GLY A 41 0.64 -1.83 19.80
C GLY A 41 0.07 -1.02 18.64
N SER A 42 0.89 -0.18 18.00
CA SER A 42 0.43 0.74 16.95
C SER A 42 0.00 0.02 15.67
N ARG A 43 0.64 -1.11 15.37
CA ARG A 43 0.40 -1.88 14.15
C ARG A 43 -0.97 -2.56 14.12
N VAL A 44 -1.51 -2.98 15.27
CA VAL A 44 -2.86 -3.58 15.35
C VAL A 44 -3.91 -2.58 14.87
N THR A 45 -3.86 -1.35 15.38
CA THR A 45 -4.81 -0.29 15.00
C THR A 45 -4.71 0.11 13.52
N ALA A 46 -3.49 0.06 12.94
CA ALA A 46 -3.28 0.36 11.53
C ALA A 46 -3.90 -0.73 10.64
N ARG A 47 -3.69 -2.01 10.97
CA ARG A 47 -4.28 -3.14 10.26
C ARG A 47 -5.81 -3.13 10.33
N GLU A 48 -6.39 -2.82 11.49
CA GLU A 48 -7.84 -2.66 11.62
C GLU A 48 -8.41 -1.56 10.72
N LYS A 49 -7.67 -0.47 10.51
CA LYS A 49 -8.06 0.58 9.56
C LYS A 49 -8.01 0.10 8.12
N LEU A 50 -7.00 -0.68 7.73
CA LEU A 50 -6.90 -1.28 6.39
C LEU A 50 -8.09 -2.20 6.09
N LEU A 51 -8.52 -3.00 7.08
CA LEU A 51 -9.67 -3.89 6.94
C LEU A 51 -10.98 -3.16 6.70
N LYS A 52 -11.10 -1.88 7.13
CA LYS A 52 -12.30 -1.05 6.99
C LYS A 52 -12.35 -0.27 5.67
N LEU A 53 -11.30 -0.29 4.85
CA LEU A 53 -11.27 0.43 3.58
C LEU A 53 -12.14 -0.29 2.53
N THR A 54 -12.90 0.49 1.76
CA THR A 54 -13.56 -0.01 0.54
C THR A 54 -12.54 -0.52 -0.49
N ALA A 55 -12.97 -1.26 -1.51
CA ALA A 55 -12.09 -1.76 -2.57
C ALA A 55 -11.34 -0.61 -3.26
N LEU A 56 -12.05 0.46 -3.64
CA LEU A 56 -11.46 1.65 -4.26
C LEU A 56 -10.42 2.30 -3.34
N GLN A 57 -10.78 2.61 -2.09
CA GLN A 57 -9.85 3.26 -1.15
C GLN A 57 -8.59 2.44 -0.90
N PHE A 58 -8.74 1.11 -0.79
CA PHE A 58 -7.58 0.23 -0.65
C PHE A 58 -6.73 0.19 -1.92
N HIS A 59 -7.36 0.16 -3.09
CA HIS A 59 -6.65 0.25 -4.37
C HIS A 59 -5.85 1.56 -4.48
N GLU A 60 -6.48 2.70 -4.17
CA GLU A 60 -5.81 4.02 -4.14
C GLU A 60 -4.62 4.02 -3.19
N LEU A 61 -4.80 3.54 -1.96
CA LEU A 61 -3.72 3.44 -0.98
C LEU A 61 -2.59 2.52 -1.47
N SER A 62 -2.91 1.35 -2.01
CA SER A 62 -1.91 0.40 -2.50
C SER A 62 -1.08 0.97 -3.65
N THR A 63 -1.72 1.75 -4.52
CA THR A 63 -1.08 2.46 -5.63
C THR A 63 -0.15 3.54 -5.09
N ASP A 64 -0.63 4.38 -4.16
CA ASP A 64 0.17 5.46 -3.58
C ASP A 64 1.41 4.92 -2.83
N VAL A 65 1.29 3.78 -2.14
CA VAL A 65 2.42 3.09 -1.48
C VAL A 65 3.37 2.45 -2.48
N CYS A 66 2.87 1.91 -3.60
CA CYS A 66 3.71 1.34 -4.64
C CYS A 66 4.50 2.44 -5.39
N ASP A 67 3.85 3.53 -5.76
CA ASP A 67 4.48 4.71 -6.37
C ASP A 67 5.63 5.24 -5.49
N GLU A 68 5.38 5.37 -4.18
CA GLU A 68 6.41 5.81 -3.24
C GLU A 68 7.56 4.79 -3.12
N LEU A 69 7.29 3.49 -3.16
CA LEU A 69 8.33 2.46 -3.16
C LEU A 69 9.23 2.60 -4.40
N VAL A 70 8.64 2.74 -5.58
CA VAL A 70 9.38 2.93 -6.83
C VAL A 70 10.20 4.21 -6.78
N ARG A 71 9.63 5.31 -6.29
CA ARG A 71 10.35 6.58 -6.07
C ARG A 71 11.57 6.39 -5.16
N ARG A 72 11.40 5.70 -4.02
CA ARG A 72 12.51 5.41 -3.08
C ARG A 72 13.59 4.54 -3.70
N LYS A 73 13.24 3.54 -4.52
CA LYS A 73 14.19 2.65 -5.23
C LYS A 73 15.01 3.42 -6.27
N ASN A 74 14.39 4.34 -6.99
CA ASN A 74 15.06 5.12 -8.03
C ASN A 74 15.93 6.26 -7.46
N GLY A 75 15.79 6.57 -6.17
CA GLY A 75 16.51 7.67 -5.53
C GLY A 75 15.97 9.04 -5.94
N ILE A 76 16.73 10.10 -5.63
CA ILE A 76 16.51 11.44 -6.19
C ILE A 76 17.48 11.58 -7.34
N VAL A 77 17.01 11.51 -8.58
CA VAL A 77 17.86 11.73 -9.76
C VAL A 77 17.70 13.18 -10.21
N GLY A 78 18.76 13.98 -10.12
CA GLY A 78 18.72 15.38 -10.53
C GLY A 78 17.92 16.29 -9.58
N ASN A 79 17.10 17.20 -10.13
CA ASN A 79 16.28 18.19 -9.39
C ASN A 79 14.92 17.63 -8.92
N GLU A 80 14.78 16.32 -8.77
CA GLU A 80 13.50 15.70 -8.41
C GLU A 80 13.04 16.10 -7.00
N VAL A 81 11.73 16.35 -6.90
CA VAL A 81 11.06 16.73 -5.67
C VAL A 81 11.09 15.55 -4.69
N PRO A 82 11.43 15.74 -3.40
CA PRO A 82 11.59 14.64 -2.44
C PRO A 82 10.26 13.98 -2.01
N PHE A 83 9.16 14.26 -2.72
CA PHE A 83 7.84 13.73 -2.47
C PHE A 83 7.08 13.46 -3.77
N LEU A 84 6.06 12.60 -3.70
CA LEU A 84 5.18 12.32 -4.84
C LEU A 84 4.48 13.62 -5.31
N PRO A 85 4.63 14.02 -6.59
CA PRO A 85 3.99 15.24 -7.09
C PRO A 85 2.46 15.21 -6.91
N PRO A 86 1.86 16.35 -6.56
CA PRO A 86 0.40 16.47 -6.52
C PRO A 86 -0.17 16.25 -7.92
N ARG A 87 -1.37 15.70 -7.94
CA ARG A 87 -2.11 15.35 -9.14
C ARG A 87 -3.47 16.05 -9.14
N ASP A 88 -3.80 16.76 -10.21
CA ASP A 88 -5.03 17.56 -10.27
C ASP A 88 -6.30 16.70 -10.35
N ASP A 89 -6.18 15.46 -10.83
CA ASP A 89 -7.24 14.47 -10.84
C ASP A 89 -7.48 13.83 -9.46
N PHE A 90 -6.61 14.10 -8.48
CA PHE A 90 -6.75 13.56 -7.13
C PHE A 90 -7.42 14.56 -6.20
N HIS A 91 -8.27 14.05 -5.32
CA HIS A 91 -8.83 14.86 -4.24
C HIS A 91 -7.69 15.47 -3.40
N PRO A 92 -7.79 16.75 -2.96
CA PRO A 92 -6.71 17.42 -2.21
C PRO A 92 -6.21 16.65 -0.97
N LYS A 93 -7.12 15.99 -0.25
CA LYS A 93 -6.77 15.12 0.89
C LYS A 93 -5.88 13.92 0.51
N ARG A 94 -6.05 13.35 -0.69
CA ARG A 94 -5.21 12.25 -1.19
C ARG A 94 -3.82 12.76 -1.53
N ASN A 95 -3.69 13.89 -2.21
CA ASN A 95 -2.39 14.52 -2.44
C ASN A 95 -1.66 14.85 -1.13
N GLN A 96 -2.39 15.36 -0.12
CA GLN A 96 -1.80 15.60 1.20
C GLN A 96 -1.34 14.30 1.87
N ALA A 97 -2.09 13.21 1.73
CA ALA A 97 -1.70 11.90 2.25
C ALA A 97 -0.47 11.35 1.52
N ARG A 98 -0.39 11.49 0.20
CA ARG A 98 0.78 11.11 -0.63
C ARG A 98 2.03 11.89 -0.22
N GLN A 99 1.91 13.18 0.05
CA GLN A 99 3.03 13.97 0.57
C GLN A 99 3.49 13.48 1.95
N LYS A 100 2.55 13.17 2.87
CA LYS A 100 2.88 12.58 4.18
C LYS A 100 3.50 11.19 4.08
N LEU A 101 3.11 10.41 3.07
CA LEU A 101 3.70 9.10 2.81
C LEU A 101 5.18 9.22 2.45
N SER A 102 5.55 10.21 1.64
CA SER A 102 6.95 10.47 1.27
C SER A 102 7.82 10.92 2.45
N THR A 103 7.24 11.46 3.54
CA THR A 103 7.99 11.85 4.75
C THR A 103 8.18 10.72 5.77
N LEU A 104 7.58 9.54 5.55
CA LEU A 104 7.73 8.43 6.48
C LEU A 104 9.18 7.91 6.53
N PRO A 105 9.79 7.78 7.72
CA PRO A 105 11.07 7.09 7.88
C PRO A 105 11.05 5.68 7.29
N ALA A 106 12.18 5.21 6.75
CA ALA A 106 12.26 3.91 6.08
C ALA A 106 11.69 2.73 6.91
N PRO A 107 11.96 2.60 8.23
CA PRO A 107 11.37 1.53 9.03
C PRO A 107 9.84 1.62 9.11
N ARG A 108 9.27 2.82 9.20
CA ARG A 108 7.82 3.02 9.25
C ARG A 108 7.16 2.74 7.90
N PHE A 109 7.81 3.15 6.81
CA PHE A 109 7.33 2.86 5.46
C PHE A 109 7.32 1.34 5.19
N GLN A 110 8.35 0.63 5.64
CA GLN A 110 8.42 -0.82 5.48
C GLN A 110 7.32 -1.56 6.25
N LEU A 111 7.00 -1.14 7.48
CA LEU A 111 5.86 -1.69 8.22
C LEU A 111 4.54 -1.49 7.47
N LEU A 112 4.31 -0.28 6.93
CA LEU A 112 3.14 0.02 6.12
C LEU A 112 3.09 -0.85 4.86
N ALA A 113 4.20 -0.98 4.13
CA ALA A 113 4.29 -1.84 2.95
C ALA A 113 3.97 -3.30 3.28
N GLY A 114 4.46 -3.81 4.43
CA GLY A 114 4.14 -5.15 4.92
C GLY A 114 2.66 -5.35 5.26
N ASP A 115 2.02 -4.35 5.86
CA ASP A 115 0.59 -4.41 6.15
C ASP A 115 -0.27 -4.36 4.89
N VAL A 116 0.10 -3.54 3.90
CA VAL A 116 -0.57 -3.49 2.58
C VAL A 116 -0.36 -4.79 1.80
N HIS A 117 0.85 -5.37 1.82
CA HIS A 117 1.15 -6.66 1.18
C HIS A 117 0.35 -7.81 1.79
N SER A 118 0.25 -7.85 3.12
CA SER A 118 -0.57 -8.84 3.82
C SER A 118 -2.05 -8.71 3.45
N GLU A 119 -2.54 -7.47 3.35
CA GLU A 119 -3.93 -7.20 2.98
C GLU A 119 -4.22 -7.50 1.49
N LEU A 120 -3.27 -7.30 0.58
CA LEU A 120 -3.36 -7.74 -0.82
C LEU A 120 -3.52 -9.26 -0.90
N SER A 121 -2.68 -10.01 -0.18
CA SER A 121 -2.77 -11.47 -0.10
C SER A 121 -4.14 -11.94 0.39
N ARG A 122 -4.69 -11.23 1.38
CA ARG A 122 -5.99 -11.54 1.99
C ARG A 122 -7.15 -11.26 1.03
N ARG A 123 -7.16 -10.09 0.38
CA ARG A 123 -8.24 -9.67 -0.54
C ARG A 123 -8.20 -10.42 -1.88
N TYR A 124 -7.02 -10.88 -2.30
CA TYR A 124 -6.84 -11.62 -3.54
C TYR A 124 -6.08 -12.94 -3.31
N PRO A 125 -6.73 -13.96 -2.73
CA PRO A 125 -6.10 -15.26 -2.40
C PRO A 125 -5.46 -16.00 -3.59
N GLN A 126 -5.80 -15.62 -4.81
CA GLN A 126 -5.35 -16.22 -6.07
C GLN A 126 -4.17 -15.51 -6.76
N LEU A 127 -3.54 -14.52 -6.10
CA LEU A 127 -2.36 -13.82 -6.63
C LEU A 127 -1.09 -14.66 -6.58
#